data_AF-A0A1Y4I7Y3-F1
#
_entry.id   AF-A0A1Y4I7Y3-F1
#
_cell.length_a   1.000
_cell.length_b   1.000
_cell.length_c   1.000
_cell.angle_alpha   90.00
_cell.angle_beta   90.00
_cell.angle_gamma   90.00
#
_symmetry.space_group_name_H-M   'P 1'
#
loop_
_entity.id
_entity.type
_entity.pdbx_description
1 polymer ?
#
loop_
_entity_poly.entity_id
_entity_poly.type
_entity_poly.pdbx_seq_one_letter_code
_entity_poly.pdbx_strand_id
1 'polypeptide(L)'
;MDRIRIIQGKRGNRDPEHDPNAKILFCDYMGSLQYADAETEFLTRDPEVVRMVAHMEIRHKKFRDRGLMPPYEPEVTRMYEFKDLTIFLYYDIYIQ
;
A
#
# COMPACT_ATOMS: atom_id res chain seq x y z
N MET A 1 3.15 11.52 0.77
CA MET A 1 3.90 10.62 1.65
C MET A 1 3.45 9.21 1.35
N ASP A 2 4.40 8.27 1.33
CA ASP A 2 4.12 6.87 1.00
C ASP A 2 3.41 6.20 2.17
N ARG A 3 2.42 5.37 1.86
CA ARG A 3 1.69 4.57 2.86
C ARG A 3 2.35 3.22 2.98
N ILE A 4 2.48 2.75 4.21
CA ILE A 4 3.11 1.47 4.54
C ILE A 4 2.13 0.59 5.31
N ARG A 5 2.25 -0.73 5.12
CA ARG A 5 1.67 -1.75 5.99
C ARG A 5 2.79 -2.63 6.50
N ILE A 6 2.90 -2.76 7.82
CA ILE A 6 3.81 -3.72 8.45
C ILE A 6 3.00 -4.94 8.85
N ILE A 7 3.42 -6.11 8.40
CA ILE A 7 2.65 -7.35 8.44
C ILE A 7 3.50 -8.43 9.10
N GLN A 8 2.99 -9.05 10.15
CA GLN A 8 3.55 -10.27 10.69
C GLN A 8 2.96 -11.47 9.96
N GLY A 9 3.83 -12.31 9.39
CA GLY A 9 3.44 -13.52 8.66
C GLY A 9 4.22 -13.73 7.37
N LYS A 10 3.84 -14.77 6.62
CA LYS A 10 4.39 -15.03 5.27
C LYS A 10 3.41 -14.53 4.23
N ARG A 11 3.91 -13.90 3.16
CA ARG A 11 3.06 -13.48 2.04
C ARG A 11 2.41 -14.70 1.37
N GLY A 12 1.08 -14.78 1.44
CA GLY A 12 0.26 -15.66 0.61
C GLY A 12 -0.10 -15.03 -0.74
N ASN A 13 -1.01 -15.69 -1.47
CA ASN A 13 -1.59 -15.18 -2.73
C ASN A 13 -2.81 -14.27 -2.51
N ARG A 14 -3.24 -14.09 -1.26
CA ARG A 14 -4.40 -13.25 -0.90
C ARG A 14 -3.90 -11.85 -0.49
N ASP A 15 -4.79 -10.87 -0.56
CA ASP A 15 -4.52 -9.58 0.10
C ASP A 15 -4.30 -9.84 1.61
N PRO A 16 -3.29 -9.20 2.24
CA PRO A 16 -3.07 -9.28 3.68
C PRO A 16 -4.33 -9.06 4.54
N GLU A 17 -5.26 -8.22 4.09
CA GLU A 17 -6.53 -7.97 4.80
C GLU A 17 -7.48 -9.19 4.82
N HIS A 18 -7.23 -10.17 3.96
CA HIS A 18 -8.06 -11.37 3.78
C HIS A 18 -7.28 -12.68 3.96
N ASP A 19 -6.00 -12.60 4.37
CA ASP A 19 -5.17 -13.76 4.65
C ASP A 19 -5.19 -14.07 6.16
N PRO A 20 -5.78 -15.20 6.59
CA PRO A 20 -5.81 -15.56 8.02
C PRO A 20 -4.42 -15.82 8.62
N ASN A 21 -3.39 -15.98 7.79
CA ASN A 21 -2.00 -16.17 8.24
C ASN A 21 -1.19 -14.87 8.25
N ALA A 22 -1.81 -13.74 7.91
CA ALA A 22 -1.20 -12.42 7.95
C ALA A 22 -1.87 -11.57 9.03
N LYS A 23 -1.05 -10.96 9.90
CA LYS A 23 -1.52 -9.98 10.87
C LYS A 23 -0.95 -8.61 10.52
N ILE A 24 -1.81 -7.67 10.17
CA ILE A 24 -1.40 -6.27 9.97
C ILE A 24 -1.12 -5.68 11.37
N LEU A 25 0.13 -5.28 11.59
CA LEU A 25 0.59 -4.66 12.84
C LEU A 25 0.54 -3.14 12.77
N PHE A 26 0.77 -2.58 11.60
CA PHE A 26 0.74 -1.14 11.37
C PHE A 26 0.22 -0.85 9.97
N CYS A 27 -0.59 0.20 9.81
CA CYS A 27 -1.09 0.63 8.52
C CYS A 27 -1.35 2.14 8.52
N ASP A 28 -0.35 2.91 8.12
CA ASP A 28 -0.46 4.37 8.00
C ASP A 28 0.65 4.91 7.08
N TYR A 29 0.84 6.23 7.04
CA TYR A 29 1.93 6.87 6.32
C TYR A 29 3.29 6.55 6.96
N MET A 30 4.32 6.39 6.12
CA MET A 30 5.69 6.17 6.61
C MET A 30 6.15 7.27 7.58
N GLY A 31 5.72 8.51 7.35
CA GLY A 31 6.05 9.64 8.22
C GLY A 31 5.36 9.64 9.59
N SER A 32 4.35 8.80 9.82
CA SER A 32 3.72 8.63 11.15
C SER A 32 4.31 7.47 11.94
N LEU A 33 5.23 6.68 11.37
CA LEU A 33 5.88 5.60 12.08
C LEU A 33 6.84 6.17 13.15
N GLN A 34 6.49 5.98 14.43
CA GLN A 34 7.37 6.31 15.55
C GLN A 34 8.03 5.04 16.09
N TYR A 35 9.22 5.18 16.66
CA TYR A 35 9.87 4.08 17.35
C TYR A 35 9.44 4.08 18.81
N ALA A 36 8.90 2.96 19.29
CA ALA A 36 8.52 2.72 20.69
C ALA A 36 7.32 3.55 21.22
N ASP A 37 6.25 3.68 20.44
CA ASP A 37 4.93 4.02 20.95
C ASP A 37 4.05 2.77 21.19
N ALA A 38 2.83 2.94 21.68
CA ALA A 38 1.93 1.82 21.99
C ALA A 38 1.51 1.01 20.73
N GLU A 39 1.45 1.64 19.55
CA GLU A 39 1.04 1.01 18.29
C GLU A 39 2.23 0.32 17.59
N THR A 40 3.46 0.69 17.94
CA THR A 40 4.71 0.25 17.31
C THR A 40 5.65 -0.47 18.25
N GLU A 41 5.20 -0.86 19.45
CA GLU A 41 5.99 -1.60 20.45
C GLU A 41 6.69 -2.83 19.84
N PHE A 42 6.07 -3.49 18.85
CA PHE A 42 6.66 -4.64 18.16
C PHE A 42 8.01 -4.34 17.50
N LEU A 43 8.31 -3.08 17.15
CA LEU A 43 9.60 -2.66 16.59
C LEU A 43 10.74 -2.71 17.63
N THR A 44 10.43 -2.66 18.93
CA THR A 44 11.45 -2.75 20.00
C THR A 44 12.14 -4.11 20.06
N ARG A 45 11.53 -5.12 19.45
CA ARG A 45 12.07 -6.49 19.35
C ARG A 45 13.04 -6.67 18.18
N ASP A 46 13.31 -5.60 17.44
CA ASP A 46 14.16 -5.59 16.25
C ASP A 46 13.81 -6.69 15.23
N PRO A 47 12.56 -6.70 14.73
CA PRO A 47 12.08 -7.79 13.89
C PRO A 47 12.74 -7.77 12.50
N GLU A 48 13.02 -8.96 11.97
CA GLU A 48 13.69 -9.09 10.66
C GLU A 48 12.69 -8.87 9.52
N VAL A 49 13.04 -8.02 8.55
CA VAL A 49 12.27 -7.85 7.32
C VAL A 49 12.54 -9.03 6.39
N VAL A 50 11.54 -9.90 6.22
CA VAL A 50 11.65 -11.09 5.36
C VAL A 50 11.18 -10.85 3.93
N ARG A 51 10.38 -9.81 3.70
CA ARG A 51 9.94 -9.42 2.35
C ARG A 51 9.42 -8.00 2.31
N MET A 52 9.64 -7.32 1.18
CA MET A 52 9.01 -6.04 0.87
C MET A 52 8.32 -6.11 -0.50
N VAL A 53 7.13 -5.52 -0.60
CA VAL A 53 6.34 -5.46 -1.83
C VAL A 53 5.94 -4.02 -2.08
N ALA A 54 6.28 -3.48 -3.24
CA ALA A 54 5.82 -2.17 -3.67
C ALA A 54 4.61 -2.33 -4.59
N HIS A 55 3.49 -1.73 -4.21
CA HIS A 55 2.30 -1.61 -5.04
C HIS A 55 2.27 -0.21 -5.66
N MET A 56 2.35 -0.17 -6.98
CA MET A 56 2.26 1.08 -7.73
C MET A 56 0.82 1.29 -8.17
N GLU A 57 0.29 2.47 -7.87
CA GLU A 57 -1.02 2.89 -8.34
C GLU A 57 -0.89 4.18 -9.15
N ILE A 58 -1.36 4.13 -10.40
CA ILE A 58 -1.42 5.30 -11.27
C ILE A 58 -2.87 5.75 -11.32
N ARG A 59 -3.14 6.99 -10.90
CA ARG A 59 -4.49 7.57 -10.87
C ARG A 59 -4.55 8.93 -11.53
N HIS A 60 -5.69 9.28 -12.07
CA HIS A 60 -5.97 10.65 -12.52
C HIS A 60 -6.15 11.58 -11.30
N LYS A 61 -5.56 12.78 -11.32
CA LYS A 61 -5.58 13.74 -10.20
C LYS A 61 -7.00 14.10 -9.74
N LYS A 62 -7.95 14.19 -10.68
CA LYS A 62 -9.37 14.50 -10.44
C LYS A 62 -10.29 13.26 -10.46
N PHE A 63 -9.81 12.07 -10.10
CA PHE A 63 -10.58 10.84 -10.26
C PHE A 63 -11.92 10.83 -9.49
N ARG A 64 -11.94 11.36 -8.26
CA ARG A 64 -13.16 11.49 -7.44
C ARG A 64 -14.16 12.47 -8.05
N ASP A 65 -13.69 13.67 -8.39
CA ASP A 65 -14.54 14.73 -8.97
C ASP A 65 -15.13 14.34 -10.32
N ARG A 66 -14.46 13.42 -11.03
CA ARG A 66 -14.90 12.91 -12.35
C ARG A 66 -15.65 11.59 -12.27
N GLY A 67 -15.87 11.02 -11.08
CA GLY A 67 -16.59 9.75 -10.92
C GLY A 67 -15.99 8.57 -11.71
N LEU A 68 -14.68 8.55 -11.92
CA LEU A 68 -13.98 7.46 -12.62
C LEU A 68 -13.87 6.27 -11.62
N MET A 69 -14.29 4.99 -11.81
CA MET A 69 -14.31 4.04 -12.95
C MET A 69 -15.40 2.93 -12.82
N PRO A 70 -15.80 2.20 -13.92
CA PRO A 70 -15.14 0.94 -14.34
C PRO A 70 -14.83 0.87 -15.88
N PRO A 71 -14.61 -0.32 -16.49
CA PRO A 71 -13.46 -0.65 -17.36
C PRO A 71 -13.41 0.06 -18.72
N TYR A 72 -12.17 0.14 -19.22
CA TYR A 72 -11.77 0.67 -20.52
C TYR A 72 -12.43 -0.10 -21.67
N GLU A 73 -13.32 0.55 -22.43
CA GLU A 73 -13.61 0.13 -23.81
C GLU A 73 -12.27 0.09 -24.57
N PRO A 74 -11.81 -1.09 -25.03
CA PRO A 74 -10.55 -1.23 -25.76
C PRO A 74 -10.49 -0.32 -26.99
N GLU A 75 -11.64 0.05 -27.55
CA GLU A 75 -11.80 0.88 -28.72
C GLU A 75 -11.59 2.38 -28.44
N VAL A 76 -11.60 2.80 -27.17
CA VAL A 76 -11.50 4.21 -26.77
C VAL A 76 -10.16 4.48 -26.08
N THR A 77 -9.16 4.89 -26.88
CA THR A 77 -7.89 5.39 -26.36
C THR A 77 -8.12 6.64 -25.52
N ARG A 78 -7.98 6.53 -24.20
CA ARG A 78 -8.05 7.70 -23.32
C ARG A 78 -6.78 8.53 -23.46
N MET A 79 -6.93 9.77 -23.92
CA MET A 79 -5.86 10.76 -23.99
C MET A 79 -5.65 11.40 -22.62
N TYR A 80 -5.05 10.67 -21.67
CA TYR A 80 -4.54 11.29 -20.45
C TYR A 80 -3.10 11.71 -20.68
N GLU A 81 -2.79 12.98 -20.43
CA GLU A 81 -1.40 13.42 -20.41
C GLU A 81 -0.76 13.05 -19.05
N PHE A 82 0.55 12.85 -19.00
CA PHE A 82 1.27 12.60 -17.74
C PHE A 82 0.99 13.67 -16.68
N LYS A 83 0.73 14.93 -17.09
CA LYS A 83 0.37 16.02 -16.18
C LYS A 83 -0.95 15.76 -15.42
N ASP A 84 -1.83 14.92 -15.95
CA ASP A 84 -3.12 14.59 -15.37
C ASP A 84 -3.05 13.38 -14.43
N LEU A 85 -1.94 12.64 -14.47
CA LEU A 85 -1.71 11.44 -13.67
C LEU A 85 -0.88 11.76 -12.42
N THR A 86 -1.11 10.98 -11.38
CA THR A 86 -0.31 10.91 -10.16
C THR A 86 0.00 9.45 -9.86
N ILE A 87 1.23 9.20 -9.41
CA ILE A 87 1.69 7.89 -8.97
C ILE A 87 1.64 7.87 -7.44
N PHE A 88 1.08 6.81 -6.89
CA PHE A 88 1.18 6.46 -5.48
C PHE A 88 1.94 5.15 -5.32
N LEU A 89 2.78 5.08 -4.30
CA LEU A 89 3.46 3.86 -3.88
C LEU A 89 2.96 3.46 -2.50
N TYR A 90 2.60 2.19 -2.38
CA TYR A 90 2.22 1.54 -1.14
C TYR A 90 3.17 0.40 -0.86
N TYR A 91 3.69 0.29 0.35
CA TYR A 91 4.61 -0.78 0.70
C TYR A 91 3.97 -1.75 1.68
N ASP A 92 3.98 -3.04 1.34
CA ASP A 92 3.75 -4.11 2.31
C ASP A 92 5.12 -4.64 2.75
N ILE A 93 5.41 -4.52 4.05
CA ILE A 93 6.65 -4.96 4.69
C ILE A 93 6.30 -6.14 5.60
N TYR A 94 6.82 -7.32 5.29
CA TYR A 94 6.61 -8.54 6.06
C TYR A 94 7.77 -8.76 7.01
N ILE A 95 7.45 -9.01 8.28
CA ILE A 95 8.42 -9.21 9.36
C ILE A 95 8.23 -10.55 10.07
N GLN A 96 9.29 -11.04 10.71
CA GLN A 96 9.30 -12.22 11.60
C GLN A 96 9.72 -11.87 13.01
#